data_AF-A0A9X0CZB2-F1
#
_entry.id   AF-A0A9X0CZB2-F1
#
_cell.length_a   1.000
_cell.length_b   1.000
_cell.length_c   1.000
_cell.angle_alpha   90.00
_cell.angle_beta   90.00
_cell.angle_gamma   90.00
#
_symmetry.space_group_name_H-M   'P 1'
#
loop_
_entity.id
_entity.type
_entity.pdbx_description
1 polymer ?
#
loop_
_entity_poly.entity_id
_entity_poly.type
_entity_poly.pdbx_seq_one_letter_code
_entity_poly.pdbx_strand_id
1 'polypeptide(L)'
;MKMAMSLCLLYGFLVAVPLALSLKCNEQQCYYNYQKQNYDCKGSTVVTCTPGQKCASSYLNWYLEDGTGNFASFINYCSPPGSCSADIECARLKQRLDGGRAVYQSCTVRCCEGDRCNYLSLPSPSPPHRN
;
A
#
# COMPACT_ATOMS: atom_id res chain seq x y z
N MET A 1 -51.03 -10.65 44.90
CA MET A 1 -49.63 -11.11 44.93
C MET A 1 -49.30 -11.77 43.60
N LYS A 2 -48.17 -11.38 43.00
CA LYS A 2 -47.44 -12.02 41.88
C LYS A 2 -48.08 -11.93 40.49
N MET A 3 -47.36 -11.66 39.40
CA MET A 3 -46.00 -11.16 39.15
C MET A 3 -46.03 -10.72 37.67
N ALA A 4 -45.59 -9.50 37.39
CA ALA A 4 -45.33 -9.05 36.04
C ALA A 4 -44.18 -9.87 35.45
N MET A 5 -44.42 -10.57 34.34
CA MET A 5 -43.38 -11.36 33.67
C MET A 5 -43.59 -11.25 32.16
N SER A 6 -43.18 -10.13 31.57
CA SER A 6 -42.97 -10.05 30.12
C SER A 6 -42.18 -8.79 29.78
N LEU A 7 -40.87 -8.77 30.09
CA LEU A 7 -39.99 -7.69 29.67
C LEU A 7 -38.53 -8.16 29.52
N CYS A 8 -38.29 -9.26 28.81
CA CYS A 8 -36.92 -9.78 28.58
C CYS A 8 -36.64 -10.22 27.13
N LEU A 9 -37.25 -9.58 26.12
CA LEU A 9 -37.00 -9.91 24.70
C LEU A 9 -36.40 -8.75 23.88
N LEU A 10 -35.61 -7.87 24.51
CA LEU A 10 -34.92 -6.77 23.81
C LEU A 10 -33.38 -6.79 23.95
N TYR A 11 -32.77 -7.90 24.37
CA TYR A 11 -31.32 -8.03 24.57
C TYR A 11 -30.61 -8.90 23.51
N GLY A 12 -31.16 -9.00 22.29
CA GLY A 12 -30.64 -9.91 21.25
C GLY A 12 -29.89 -9.27 20.09
N PHE A 13 -29.81 -7.94 20.01
CA PHE A 13 -29.17 -7.25 18.87
C PHE A 13 -28.16 -6.22 19.37
N LEU A 14 -27.20 -6.66 20.17
CA LEU A 14 -25.87 -6.04 20.09
C LEU A 14 -25.24 -6.56 18.81
N VAL A 15 -25.64 -5.97 17.68
CA VAL A 15 -24.77 -5.93 16.51
C VAL A 15 -23.49 -5.31 17.04
N ALA A 16 -22.46 -6.13 17.23
CA ALA A 16 -21.12 -5.63 17.39
C ALA A 16 -20.82 -4.91 16.08
N VAL A 17 -21.17 -3.63 16.02
CA VAL A 17 -20.65 -2.72 15.00
C VAL A 17 -19.16 -2.76 15.29
N PRO A 18 -18.34 -3.40 14.42
CA PRO A 18 -16.91 -3.25 14.59
C PRO A 18 -16.71 -1.74 14.51
N LEU A 19 -16.29 -1.13 15.61
CA LEU A 19 -15.79 0.23 15.59
C LEU A 19 -14.75 0.21 14.47
N ALA A 20 -15.11 0.82 13.34
CA ALA A 20 -14.27 0.83 12.16
C ALA A 20 -13.05 1.65 12.57
N LEU A 21 -12.05 0.98 13.14
CA LEU A 21 -10.79 1.57 13.50
C LEU A 21 -10.23 2.10 12.19
N SER A 22 -10.22 3.42 12.11
CA SER A 22 -9.75 4.14 10.95
C SER A 22 -8.24 3.95 10.88
N LEU A 23 -7.80 2.98 10.06
CA LEU A 23 -6.39 2.68 9.86
C LEU A 23 -5.72 3.87 9.18
N LYS A 24 -4.67 4.42 9.79
CA LYS A 24 -3.87 5.50 9.19
C LYS A 24 -2.64 4.91 8.52
N CYS A 25 -2.37 5.25 7.27
CA CYS A 25 -1.17 4.79 6.56
C CYS A 25 -0.36 5.97 6.03
N ASN A 26 0.94 5.77 5.82
CA ASN A 26 1.73 6.74 5.08
C ASN A 26 1.37 6.62 3.60
N GLU A 27 1.22 7.76 2.94
CA GLU A 27 1.09 7.87 1.48
C GLU A 27 2.24 8.71 0.95
N GLN A 28 3.06 8.08 0.10
CA GLN A 28 4.27 8.66 -0.44
C GLN A 28 4.64 7.91 -1.71
N GLN A 29 5.12 8.64 -2.70
CA GLN A 29 5.68 8.06 -3.91
C GLN A 29 7.06 8.66 -4.15
N CYS A 30 8.08 7.83 -4.09
CA CYS A 30 9.43 8.17 -4.50
C CYS A 30 9.83 7.37 -5.72
N TYR A 31 10.73 7.94 -6.51
CA TYR A 31 11.46 7.20 -7.51
C TYR A 31 12.95 7.50 -7.40
N TYR A 32 13.76 6.49 -7.63
CA TYR A 32 15.20 6.56 -7.70
C TYR A 32 15.63 6.43 -9.16
N ASN A 33 16.44 7.36 -9.63
CA ASN A 33 17.07 7.26 -10.93
C ASN A 33 18.48 6.69 -10.75
N TYR A 34 18.72 5.47 -11.23
CA TYR A 34 20.01 4.79 -11.08
C TYR A 34 21.15 5.48 -11.84
N GLN A 35 20.88 6.22 -12.91
CA GLN A 35 21.90 6.95 -13.66
C GLN A 35 22.32 8.23 -12.94
N LYS A 36 21.35 8.97 -12.41
CA LYS A 36 21.59 10.24 -11.69
C LYS A 36 21.92 10.04 -10.22
N GLN A 37 21.76 8.83 -9.71
CA GLN A 37 21.94 8.43 -8.33
C GLN A 37 21.15 9.31 -7.33
N ASN A 38 19.94 9.72 -7.70
CA ASN A 38 19.13 10.61 -6.88
C ASN A 38 17.72 10.07 -6.64
N TYR A 39 17.18 10.44 -5.49
CA TYR A 39 15.78 10.26 -5.15
C TYR A 39 14.99 11.51 -5.54
N ASP A 40 13.80 11.30 -6.08
CA ASP A 40 12.75 12.32 -6.13
C ASP A 40 11.48 11.75 -5.50
N CYS A 41 10.95 12.48 -4.52
CA CYS A 41 9.81 12.07 -3.72
C CYS A 41 8.68 13.10 -3.85
N LYS A 42 7.52 12.63 -4.28
CA LYS A 42 6.30 13.44 -4.37
C LYS A 42 5.49 13.30 -3.09
N GLY A 43 5.64 14.29 -2.22
CA GLY A 43 4.85 14.43 -1.00
C GLY A 43 5.08 13.29 0.01
N SER A 44 4.82 13.59 1.28
CA SER A 44 4.65 12.56 2.29
C SER A 44 3.50 13.02 3.16
N THR A 45 2.44 12.22 3.18
CA THR A 45 1.25 12.51 3.96
C THR A 45 0.78 11.27 4.70
N VAL A 46 -0.09 11.48 5.68
CA VAL A 46 -0.78 10.40 6.38
C VAL A 46 -2.23 10.44 5.95
N VAL A 47 -2.70 9.33 5.41
CA VAL A 47 -4.09 9.16 4.96
C VAL A 47 -4.82 8.18 5.85
N THR A 48 -6.11 8.42 6.03
CA THR A 48 -7.02 7.47 6.67
C THR A 48 -7.56 6.53 5.62
N CYS A 49 -7.30 5.23 5.76
CA CYS A 49 -7.79 4.21 4.86
C CYS A 49 -9.26 3.86 5.14
N THR A 50 -9.94 3.37 4.11
CA THR A 50 -11.29 2.85 4.25
C THR A 50 -11.29 1.50 4.99
N PRO A 51 -12.39 1.13 5.65
CA PRO A 51 -12.49 -0.15 6.35
C PRO A 51 -12.18 -1.34 5.42
N GLY A 52 -11.39 -2.29 5.91
CA GLY A 52 -10.96 -3.48 5.15
C GLY A 52 -9.69 -3.29 4.31
N GLN A 53 -9.16 -2.06 4.22
CA GLN A 53 -7.84 -1.80 3.66
C GLN A 53 -6.72 -2.09 4.67
N LYS A 54 -5.52 -2.34 4.15
CA LYS A 54 -4.28 -2.45 4.94
C LYS A 54 -3.25 -1.42 4.46
N CYS A 55 -2.28 -1.09 5.28
CA CYS A 55 -1.15 -0.30 4.81
C CYS A 55 -0.27 -1.17 3.92
N ALA A 56 0.03 -0.66 2.74
CA ALA A 56 0.92 -1.31 1.78
C ALA A 56 2.13 -0.43 1.51
N SER A 57 3.26 -1.10 1.30
CA SER A 57 4.47 -0.51 0.76
C SER A 57 4.93 -1.38 -0.41
N SER A 58 5.37 -0.73 -1.48
CA SER A 58 5.79 -1.41 -2.70
C SER A 58 7.10 -0.86 -3.21
N TYR A 59 7.85 -1.77 -3.81
CA TYR A 59 9.08 -1.50 -4.52
C TYR A 59 8.93 -2.03 -5.94
N LEU A 60 9.22 -1.20 -6.93
CA LEU A 60 8.99 -1.50 -8.34
C LEU A 60 10.21 -1.07 -9.16
N ASN A 61 10.85 -2.03 -9.83
CA ASN A 61 11.90 -1.73 -10.79
C ASN A 61 11.34 -1.69 -12.20
N TRP A 62 11.75 -0.69 -12.96
CA TRP A 62 11.33 -0.48 -14.34
C TRP A 62 12.39 0.33 -15.09
N TYR A 63 12.33 0.29 -16.41
CA TYR A 63 13.24 1.04 -17.27
C TYR A 63 12.49 1.69 -18.42
N LEU A 64 13.09 2.66 -19.09
CA LEU A 64 12.53 3.19 -20.32
C LEU A 64 12.97 2.31 -21.50
N GLU A 65 12.04 1.97 -22.39
CA GLU A 65 12.22 1.07 -23.53
C GLU A 65 13.35 1.49 -24.47
N ASP A 66 13.64 2.80 -24.54
CA ASP A 66 14.76 3.36 -25.30
C ASP A 66 16.13 3.23 -24.60
N GLY A 67 16.17 2.57 -23.44
CA GLY A 67 17.37 2.41 -22.62
C GLY A 67 17.82 3.67 -21.88
N THR A 68 17.05 4.76 -21.92
CA THR A 68 17.48 6.05 -21.36
C THR A 68 17.42 6.13 -19.84
N GLY A 69 16.93 5.09 -19.14
CA GLY A 69 17.01 5.06 -17.69
C GLY A 69 16.52 3.76 -17.06
N ASN A 70 17.15 3.41 -15.95
CA ASN A 70 16.67 2.42 -15.00
C ASN A 70 16.18 3.16 -13.76
N PHE A 71 15.03 2.73 -13.25
CA PHE A 71 14.33 3.41 -12.18
C PHE A 71 13.81 2.41 -11.14
N ALA A 72 13.73 2.90 -9.91
CA ALA A 72 13.15 2.17 -8.79
C ALA A 72 12.07 3.05 -8.14
N SER A 73 10.82 2.62 -8.11
CA SER A 73 9.74 3.33 -7.42
C SER A 73 9.48 2.73 -6.05
N PHE A 74 9.30 3.60 -5.05
CA PHE A 74 8.90 3.26 -3.69
C PHE A 74 7.55 3.92 -3.42
N ILE A 75 6.52 3.12 -3.15
CA ILE A 75 5.16 3.64 -3.05
C ILE A 75 4.51 3.08 -1.79
N ASN A 76 4.10 3.99 -0.91
CA ASN A 76 3.31 3.72 0.28
C ASN A 76 1.87 4.16 0.02
N TYR A 77 0.90 3.31 0.33
CA TYR A 77 -0.53 3.58 0.06
C TYR A 77 -1.45 2.69 0.90
N CYS A 78 -2.75 3.02 0.91
CA CYS A 78 -3.80 2.12 1.38
C CYS A 78 -4.11 1.07 0.31
N SER A 79 -3.86 -0.21 0.61
CA SER A 79 -4.25 -1.31 -0.30
C SER A 79 -5.78 -1.34 -0.48
N PRO A 80 -6.30 -1.62 -1.67
CA PRO A 80 -7.70 -1.97 -1.85
C PRO A 80 -8.17 -3.08 -0.88
N PRO A 81 -9.44 -3.08 -0.48
CA PRO A 81 -9.97 -4.10 0.42
C PRO A 81 -9.80 -5.50 -0.17
N GLY A 82 -9.25 -6.43 0.61
CA GLY A 82 -9.02 -7.82 0.18
C GLY A 82 -7.89 -8.01 -0.84
N SER A 83 -7.19 -6.95 -1.26
CA SER A 83 -6.19 -7.03 -2.35
C SER A 83 -4.74 -7.05 -1.88
N CYS A 84 -4.47 -7.29 -0.59
CA CYS A 84 -3.11 -7.32 -0.04
C CYS A 84 -2.32 -8.59 -0.41
N SER A 85 -2.41 -8.99 -1.68
CA SER A 85 -1.58 -9.98 -2.34
C SER A 85 -0.56 -9.25 -3.21
N ALA A 86 0.69 -9.72 -3.17
CA ALA A 86 1.75 -9.16 -4.01
C ALA A 86 1.40 -9.22 -5.49
N ASP A 87 0.78 -10.31 -5.95
CA ASP A 87 0.43 -10.48 -7.36
C ASP A 87 -0.60 -9.44 -7.83
N ILE A 88 -1.63 -9.21 -7.01
CA ILE A 88 -2.72 -8.27 -7.34
C ILE A 88 -2.18 -6.83 -7.34
N GLU A 89 -1.43 -6.45 -6.30
CA GLU A 89 -0.87 -5.11 -6.20
C GLU A 89 0.19 -4.84 -7.28
N CYS A 90 1.07 -5.80 -7.56
CA CYS A 90 2.05 -5.66 -8.62
C CYS A 90 1.40 -5.56 -10.01
N ALA A 91 0.34 -6.33 -10.28
CA ALA A 91 -0.42 -6.18 -11.51
C ALA A 91 -1.05 -4.77 -11.63
N ARG A 92 -1.64 -4.25 -10.55
CA ARG A 92 -2.22 -2.91 -10.50
C ARG A 92 -1.17 -1.81 -10.69
N LEU A 93 0.00 -1.95 -10.07
CA LEU A 93 1.11 -1.01 -10.20
C LEU A 93 1.72 -1.04 -11.60
N LYS A 94 1.85 -2.23 -12.21
CA LYS A 94 2.29 -2.38 -13.60
C LYS A 94 1.37 -1.62 -14.56
N GLN A 95 0.06 -1.73 -14.42
CA GLN A 95 -0.91 -0.98 -15.24
C GLN A 95 -0.71 0.55 -15.16
N ARG A 96 -0.17 1.07 -14.05
CA ARG A 96 0.16 2.50 -13.93
C ARG A 96 1.41 2.90 -14.71
N LEU A 97 2.30 1.95 -15.02
CA LEU A 97 3.49 2.18 -15.84
C LEU A 97 3.21 2.07 -17.34
N ASP A 98 2.20 1.31 -17.74
CA ASP A 98 1.87 1.02 -19.15
C ASP A 98 1.39 2.26 -19.98
N GLY A 99 1.44 3.47 -19.40
CA GLY A 99 1.05 4.74 -20.05
C GLY A 99 2.06 5.31 -21.06
N GLY A 100 3.19 4.63 -21.31
CA GLY A 100 4.11 4.97 -22.40
C GLY A 100 5.58 4.80 -22.04
N ARG A 101 6.26 3.91 -22.77
CA ARG A 101 7.72 3.65 -22.79
C ARG A 101 8.32 3.05 -21.52
N ALA A 102 7.60 2.95 -20.40
CA ALA A 102 8.12 2.27 -19.21
C ALA A 102 7.91 0.75 -19.32
N VAL A 103 9.00 0.00 -19.13
CA VAL A 103 9.00 -1.46 -19.12
C VAL A 103 9.23 -1.95 -17.69
N TYR A 104 8.27 -2.73 -17.21
CA TYR A 104 8.30 -3.38 -15.91
C TYR A 104 9.39 -4.45 -15.82
N GLN A 105 10.15 -4.51 -14.72
CA GLN A 105 11.07 -5.62 -14.42
C GLN A 105 10.62 -6.46 -13.23
N SER A 106 10.44 -5.85 -12.07
CA SER A 106 10.13 -6.58 -10.83
C SER A 106 9.33 -5.72 -9.87
N CYS A 107 8.56 -6.36 -9.02
CA CYS A 107 7.77 -5.71 -7.99
C CYS A 107 7.72 -6.58 -6.72
N THR A 108 7.89 -5.91 -5.59
CA THR A 108 7.74 -6.48 -4.26
C THR A 108 6.74 -5.63 -3.51
N VAL A 109 5.78 -6.27 -2.86
CA VAL A 109 4.76 -5.59 -2.06
C VAL A 109 4.77 -6.19 -0.66
N ARG A 110 4.75 -5.32 0.34
CA ARG A 110 4.59 -5.69 1.73
C ARG A 110 3.33 -5.04 2.27
N CYS A 111 2.49 -5.86 2.87
CA CYS A 111 1.31 -5.44 3.59
C CYS A 111 1.53 -5.53 5.09
N CYS A 112 0.92 -4.64 5.84
CA CYS A 112 0.96 -4.68 7.28
C CYS A 112 -0.33 -4.12 7.88
N GLU A 113 -0.60 -4.54 9.10
CA GLU A 113 -1.74 -4.10 9.91
C GLU A 113 -1.22 -3.18 11.01
N GLY A 114 -1.97 -2.13 11.31
CA GLY A 114 -1.62 -1.11 12.30
C GLY A 114 -1.22 0.23 11.68
N ASP A 115 -1.38 1.28 12.46
CA ASP A 115 -1.17 2.64 12.00
C ASP A 115 0.27 2.86 11.54
N ARG A 116 0.41 3.37 10.31
CA ARG A 116 1.66 3.84 9.70
C ARG A 116 2.74 2.76 9.63
N CYS A 117 2.36 1.49 9.68
CA CYS A 117 3.27 0.35 9.64
C CYS A 117 4.01 0.23 8.30
N ASN A 118 3.51 0.86 7.24
CA ASN A 118 4.11 0.85 5.90
C ASN A 118 5.26 1.87 5.74
N TYR A 119 5.98 2.16 6.82
CA TYR A 119 7.17 2.99 6.73
C TYR A 119 8.27 2.22 6.01
N LEU A 120 8.62 2.67 4.81
CA LEU A 120 9.82 2.23 4.10
C LEU A 120 10.91 3.26 4.35
N SER A 121 11.98 2.82 5.01
CA SER A 121 13.27 3.48 4.83
C SER A 121 13.64 3.33 3.36
N LEU A 122 13.86 4.43 2.63
CA LEU A 122 14.38 4.36 1.27
C LEU A 122 15.67 3.51 1.32
N PRO A 123 15.76 2.40 0.57
CA PRO A 123 16.93 1.56 0.65
C PRO A 123 18.16 2.37 0.22
N SER A 124 19.30 2.09 0.84
CA SER A 124 20.55 2.61 0.32
C SER A 124 20.74 2.05 -1.10
N PRO A 125 21.03 2.88 -2.12
CA PRO A 125 21.10 2.41 -3.48
C PRO A 125 22.19 1.34 -3.59
N SER A 126 21.77 0.09 -3.73
CA SER A 126 22.68 -1.00 -4.08
C SER A 126 22.80 -0.98 -5.60
N PRO A 127 24.02 -0.90 -6.16
CA PRO A 127 24.20 -0.93 -7.61
C PRO A 127 23.60 -2.23 -8.16
N PRO A 128 22.98 -2.21 -9.34
CA PRO A 128 22.48 -3.45 -9.95
C PRO A 128 23.67 -4.40 -10.13
N HIS A 129 23.52 -5.63 -9.64
CA HIS A 129 24.46 -6.70 -9.93
C HIS A 129 24.54 -6.86 -11.45
N ARG A 130 25.71 -6.57 -12.03
CA ARG A 130 26.03 -7.02 -13.39
C ARG A 130 26.12 -8.54 -13.34
N ASN A 131 25.20 -9.22 -14.04
CA ASN A 131 25.45 -10.58 -14.52
C ASN A 131 26.42 -10.52 -15.69
#